data_AF-A0A8H4SPE1-F1
#
_entry.id   AF-A0A8H4SPE1-F1
#
_cell.length_a   1.000
_cell.length_b   1.000
_cell.length_c   1.000
_cell.angle_alpha   90.00
_cell.angle_beta   90.00
_cell.angle_gamma   90.00
#
_symmetry.space_group_name_H-M   'P 1'
#
loop_
_entity.id
_entity.type
_entity.pdbx_description
1 polymer ?
#
loop_
_entity_poly.entity_id
_entity_poly.type
_entity_poly.pdbx_seq_one_letter_code
_entity_poly.pdbx_strand_id
1 'polypeptide(L)'
;MGFLPSALDVTPSAFVTVKVPWSETESYPLTLRFDVEESEEVCGPASIKLNGEPLTQNAKGHGVGSFLVNNETVISADWEFECIGPKEFPFGQSMKFNVKALDDMALAAESSFWMTFKQTAPVRISDVGNAAYVWSLSVPFNTKEKDTSSEEKPTTNSPPSLWEYPDREFQDPEEELQVELMELSALHKQILQLEELVKEREASVSKKLGKKYPPPPPSTLKKIKQCDGVQCVLHTVSDKIRHSTH
;
A
#
# COMPACT_ATOMS: atom_id res chain seq x y z
N MET A 1 16.87 -22.59 -26.14
CA MET A 1 15.99 -21.41 -26.04
C MET A 1 15.41 -21.39 -24.63
N GLY A 2 16.04 -20.67 -23.72
CA GLY A 2 15.58 -20.55 -22.34
C GLY A 2 14.52 -19.47 -22.26
N PHE A 3 13.29 -19.85 -21.88
CA PHE A 3 12.26 -18.90 -21.51
C PHE A 3 12.74 -18.18 -20.23
N LEU A 4 13.01 -16.88 -20.35
CA LEU A 4 13.03 -16.00 -19.18
C LEU A 4 11.65 -16.12 -18.53
N PRO A 5 11.52 -16.28 -17.19
CA PRO A 5 10.25 -16.06 -16.55
C PRO A 5 9.84 -14.62 -16.89
N SER A 6 8.72 -14.48 -17.59
CA SER A 6 8.06 -13.19 -17.79
C SER A 6 8.05 -12.49 -16.44
N ALA A 7 8.40 -11.20 -16.44
CA ALA A 7 8.26 -10.36 -15.26
C ALA A 7 6.93 -10.71 -14.59
N LEU A 8 6.94 -10.98 -13.28
CA LEU A 8 5.75 -11.30 -12.52
C LEU A 8 4.64 -10.35 -12.99
N ASP A 9 3.57 -10.92 -13.53
CA ASP A 9 2.43 -10.22 -14.11
C ASP A 9 1.61 -9.61 -12.96
N VAL A 10 2.23 -8.65 -12.26
CA VAL A 10 1.67 -7.99 -11.09
C VAL A 10 1.02 -6.72 -11.61
N THR A 11 -0.31 -6.74 -11.65
CA THR A 11 -1.14 -5.57 -11.90
C THR A 11 -0.76 -4.48 -10.88
N PRO A 12 -0.30 -3.30 -11.32
CA PRO A 12 0.02 -2.21 -10.41
C PRO A 12 -1.17 -1.88 -9.52
N SER A 13 -0.96 -1.97 -8.22
CA SER A 13 -2.03 -1.85 -7.22
C SER A 13 -1.70 -0.78 -6.18
N ALA A 14 -2.72 -0.09 -5.66
CA ALA A 14 -2.60 0.81 -4.52
C ALA A 14 -3.71 0.58 -3.51
N PHE A 15 -3.34 0.46 -2.23
CA PHE A 15 -4.25 0.53 -1.11
C PHE A 15 -4.29 1.97 -0.62
N VAL A 16 -5.46 2.59 -0.73
CA VAL A 16 -5.69 3.99 -0.37
C VAL A 16 -6.62 4.02 0.82
N THR A 17 -6.14 4.54 1.94
CA THR A 17 -6.95 4.75 3.14
C THR A 17 -7.38 6.20 3.21
N VAL A 18 -8.69 6.45 3.25
CA VAL A 18 -9.29 7.78 3.45
C VAL A 18 -9.97 7.87 4.81
N LYS A 19 -9.96 9.07 5.40
CA LYS A 19 -10.76 9.35 6.59
C LYS A 19 -12.16 9.74 6.15
N VAL A 20 -13.14 8.96 6.57
CA VAL A 20 -14.54 9.17 6.23
C VAL A 20 -15.25 9.74 7.46
N PRO A 21 -15.71 11.00 7.42
CA PRO A 21 -16.37 11.62 8.55
C PRO A 21 -17.80 11.06 8.70
N TRP A 22 -18.01 10.28 9.76
CA TRP A 22 -19.32 9.73 10.13
C TRP A 22 -20.12 10.72 10.98
N SER A 23 -19.44 11.52 11.80
CA SER A 23 -20.02 12.62 12.57
C SER A 23 -19.07 13.82 12.55
N GLU A 24 -19.43 14.93 13.20
CA GLU A 24 -18.58 16.13 13.26
C GLU A 24 -17.25 15.89 13.99
N THR A 25 -17.19 14.88 14.87
CA THR A 25 -16.02 14.59 15.70
C THR A 25 -15.40 13.22 15.43
N GLU A 26 -16.11 12.32 14.73
CA GLU A 26 -15.66 10.95 14.50
C GLU A 26 -15.43 10.69 13.01
N SER A 27 -14.27 10.08 12.72
CA SER A 27 -13.90 9.65 11.39
C SER A 27 -13.54 8.19 11.38
N TYR A 28 -14.07 7.45 10.41
CA TYR A 28 -13.76 6.05 10.17
C TYR A 28 -12.67 5.92 9.08
N PRO A 29 -11.60 5.13 9.30
CA PRO A 29 -10.61 4.86 8.27
C PRO A 29 -11.13 3.82 7.26
N LEU A 30 -11.38 4.24 6.02
CA LEU A 30 -11.82 3.35 4.94
C LEU A 30 -10.63 3.05 4.02
N THR A 31 -10.24 1.78 3.90
CA THR A 31 -9.17 1.34 2.99
C THR A 31 -9.76 0.72 1.73
N LEU A 32 -9.32 1.20 0.57
CA LEU A 32 -9.79 0.81 -0.74
C LEU A 32 -8.62 0.30 -1.59
N ARG A 33 -8.77 -0.83 -2.27
CA ARG A 33 -7.76 -1.35 -3.18
C ARG A 33 -8.10 -0.98 -4.62
N PHE A 34 -7.18 -0.29 -5.28
CA PHE A 34 -7.25 0.04 -6.69
C PHE A 34 -6.22 -0.76 -7.47
N ASP A 35 -6.67 -1.41 -8.54
CA ASP A 35 -5.80 -2.12 -9.50
C ASP A 35 -5.91 -1.41 -10.86
N VAL A 36 -4.77 -1.06 -11.46
CA VAL A 36 -4.73 -0.45 -12.81
C VAL A 36 -4.35 -1.52 -13.82
N GLU A 37 -5.24 -1.77 -14.77
CA GLU A 37 -5.04 -2.74 -15.84
C GLU A 37 -4.43 -2.10 -17.08
N GLU A 38 -3.82 -2.93 -17.93
CA GLU A 38 -3.24 -2.46 -19.18
C GLU A 38 -4.33 -2.08 -20.20
N SER A 39 -4.11 -1.00 -20.93
CA SER A 39 -4.94 -0.50 -22.02
C SER A 39 -4.05 0.01 -23.16
N GLU A 40 -4.54 -0.05 -24.39
CA GLU A 40 -3.81 0.42 -25.58
C GLU A 40 -3.71 1.94 -25.65
N GLU A 41 -4.64 2.65 -24.99
CA GLU A 41 -4.74 4.11 -25.06
C GLU A 41 -4.32 4.76 -23.73
N VAL A 42 -3.44 5.77 -23.81
CA VAL A 42 -2.99 6.54 -22.63
C VAL A 42 -4.17 7.25 -21.96
N CYS A 43 -5.09 7.80 -22.76
CA CYS A 43 -6.26 8.53 -22.31
C CYS A 43 -7.58 7.99 -22.89
N GLY A 44 -7.65 6.67 -23.09
CA GLY A 44 -8.89 6.00 -23.42
C GLY A 44 -9.77 5.78 -22.19
N PRO A 45 -10.79 4.92 -22.30
CA PRO A 45 -11.51 4.47 -21.13
C PRO A 45 -10.55 3.95 -20.05
N ALA A 46 -10.74 4.38 -18.79
CA ALA A 46 -9.89 3.99 -17.68
C ALA A 46 -10.14 2.53 -17.29
N SER A 47 -9.09 1.71 -17.33
CA SER A 47 -9.13 0.31 -16.93
C SER A 47 -8.71 0.18 -15.47
N ILE A 48 -9.61 0.54 -14.54
CA ILE A 48 -9.38 0.48 -13.10
C ILE A 48 -10.41 -0.40 -12.42
N LYS A 49 -9.94 -1.21 -11.45
CA LYS A 49 -10.79 -1.99 -10.55
C LYS A 49 -10.69 -1.48 -9.13
N LEU A 50 -11.82 -1.44 -8.43
CA LEU A 50 -11.94 -1.22 -6.99
C LEU A 50 -12.30 -2.55 -6.33
N ASN A 51 -11.42 -3.06 -5.47
CA ASN A 51 -11.60 -4.36 -4.80
C ASN A 51 -11.91 -5.51 -5.79
N GLY A 52 -11.37 -5.43 -7.01
CA GLY A 52 -11.62 -6.40 -8.08
C GLY A 52 -12.81 -6.08 -8.99
N GLU A 53 -13.69 -5.14 -8.62
CA GLU A 53 -14.84 -4.72 -9.43
C GLU A 53 -14.48 -3.54 -10.35
N PRO A 54 -14.86 -3.57 -11.64
CA PRO A 54 -14.49 -2.53 -12.59
C PRO A 54 -15.21 -1.19 -12.30
N LEU A 55 -14.45 -0.10 -12.32
CA LEU A 55 -15.00 1.25 -12.27
C LEU A 55 -15.58 1.63 -13.63
N THR A 56 -16.88 1.39 -13.80
CA THR A 56 -17.60 1.79 -15.01
C THR A 56 -17.67 3.31 -15.17
N GLN A 57 -17.75 3.78 -16.41
CA GLN A 57 -17.75 5.21 -16.68
C GLN A 57 -18.49 5.51 -17.98
N ASN A 58 -19.02 6.72 -18.07
CA ASN A 58 -19.68 7.24 -19.26
C ASN A 58 -18.66 7.84 -20.25
N ALA A 59 -19.15 8.35 -21.39
CA ALA A 59 -18.31 8.95 -22.43
C ALA A 59 -17.51 10.20 -21.99
N LYS A 60 -17.85 10.81 -20.85
CA LYS A 60 -17.11 11.94 -20.26
C LYS A 60 -16.09 11.51 -19.20
N GLY A 61 -15.98 10.21 -18.93
CA GLY A 61 -15.12 9.69 -17.87
C GLY A 61 -15.73 9.77 -16.47
N HIS A 62 -17.05 9.96 -16.34
CA HIS A 62 -17.72 9.98 -15.03
C HIS A 62 -18.36 8.63 -14.74
N GLY A 63 -18.24 8.16 -13.50
CA GLY A 63 -18.91 6.97 -13.01
C GLY A 63 -19.48 7.17 -11.61
N VAL A 64 -20.47 6.34 -11.29
CA VAL A 64 -21.12 6.28 -9.97
C VAL A 64 -21.39 4.81 -9.69
N GLY A 65 -21.22 4.39 -8.45
CA GLY A 65 -21.48 3.01 -8.06
C GLY A 65 -21.46 2.82 -6.55
N SER A 66 -21.91 1.63 -6.16
CA SER A 66 -21.89 1.17 -4.78
C SER A 66 -21.14 -0.15 -4.69
N PHE A 67 -20.29 -0.29 -3.67
CA PHE A 67 -19.36 -1.41 -3.54
C PHE A 67 -19.38 -1.94 -2.12
N LEU A 68 -19.34 -3.27 -1.98
CA LEU A 68 -19.12 -3.90 -0.69
C LEU A 68 -17.62 -3.89 -0.37
N VAL A 69 -17.24 -3.28 0.77
CA VAL A 69 -15.86 -3.18 1.23
C VAL A 69 -15.70 -4.03 2.49
N ASN A 70 -14.62 -4.82 2.53
CA ASN A 70 -14.28 -5.74 3.63
C ASN A 70 -15.41 -6.72 4.01
N ASN A 71 -16.35 -7.01 3.10
CA ASN A 71 -17.54 -7.83 3.35
C ASN A 71 -18.49 -7.32 4.44
N GLU A 72 -18.36 -6.06 4.86
CA GLU A 72 -19.10 -5.50 5.99
C GLU A 72 -19.83 -4.20 5.64
N THR A 73 -19.19 -3.31 4.89
CA THR A 73 -19.68 -1.94 4.67
C THR A 73 -19.95 -1.68 3.20
N VAL A 74 -21.14 -1.19 2.88
CA VAL A 74 -21.48 -0.74 1.52
C VAL A 74 -21.12 0.72 1.39
N ILE A 75 -20.22 1.04 0.46
CA ILE A 75 -19.90 2.43 0.14
C ILE A 75 -20.65 2.84 -1.11
N SER A 76 -21.11 4.09 -1.18
CA SER A 76 -21.55 4.71 -2.43
C SER A 76 -20.58 5.82 -2.80
N ALA A 77 -20.14 5.84 -4.06
CA ALA A 77 -19.10 6.74 -4.53
C ALA A 77 -19.36 7.20 -5.97
N ASP A 78 -18.76 8.32 -6.32
CA ASP A 78 -18.59 8.77 -7.70
C ASP A 78 -17.12 9.00 -8.01
N TRP A 79 -16.78 8.89 -9.29
CA TRP A 79 -15.44 9.11 -9.78
C TRP A 79 -15.45 9.79 -11.13
N GLU A 80 -14.38 10.52 -11.39
CA GLU A 80 -14.14 11.22 -12.64
C GLU A 80 -12.70 10.99 -13.08
N PHE A 81 -12.53 10.70 -14.37
CA PHE A 81 -11.24 10.57 -15.01
C PHE A 81 -10.93 11.75 -15.92
N GLU A 82 -9.73 12.28 -15.80
CA GLU A 82 -9.22 13.35 -16.65
C GLU A 82 -7.91 12.93 -17.31
N CYS A 83 -7.74 13.33 -18.57
CA CYS A 83 -6.52 13.09 -19.31
C CYS A 83 -5.45 14.14 -18.96
N ILE A 84 -4.23 13.70 -18.70
CA ILE A 84 -3.11 14.57 -18.36
C ILE A 84 -2.16 14.69 -19.56
N GLY A 85 -1.97 15.93 -20.00
CA GLY A 85 -1.02 16.31 -21.05
C GLY A 85 -1.68 16.99 -22.25
N PRO A 86 -0.87 17.37 -23.26
CA PRO A 86 -1.39 17.88 -24.54
C PRO A 86 -2.32 16.86 -25.21
N LYS A 87 -3.33 17.33 -25.96
CA LYS A 87 -4.28 16.45 -26.65
C LYS A 87 -3.59 15.51 -27.65
N GLU A 88 -2.51 15.98 -28.25
CA GLU A 88 -1.73 15.25 -29.26
C GLU A 88 -0.77 14.24 -28.62
N PHE A 89 -0.33 14.50 -27.39
CA PHE A 89 0.68 13.70 -26.69
C PHE A 89 0.33 13.55 -25.20
N PRO A 90 -0.78 12.87 -24.88
CA PRO A 90 -1.12 12.59 -23.49
C PRO A 90 -0.09 11.66 -22.85
N PHE A 91 0.15 11.81 -21.56
CA PHE A 91 1.17 11.02 -20.84
C PHE A 91 0.65 10.29 -19.60
N GLY A 92 -0.61 10.52 -19.21
CA GLY A 92 -1.26 9.79 -18.12
C GLY A 92 -2.71 10.25 -17.91
N GLN A 93 -3.33 9.71 -16.87
CA GLN A 93 -4.69 10.06 -16.44
C GLN A 93 -4.70 10.35 -14.94
N SER A 94 -5.60 11.21 -14.52
CA SER A 94 -5.97 11.40 -13.11
C SER A 94 -7.38 10.86 -12.88
N MET A 95 -7.56 10.19 -11.75
CA MET A 95 -8.86 9.85 -11.19
C MET A 95 -9.08 10.72 -9.96
N LYS A 96 -10.25 11.34 -9.86
CA LYS A 96 -10.79 11.87 -8.61
C LYS A 96 -11.88 10.92 -8.14
N PHE A 97 -11.77 10.44 -6.90
CA PHE A 97 -12.72 9.51 -6.30
C PHE A 97 -13.33 10.14 -5.06
N ASN A 98 -14.66 10.18 -4.99
CA ASN A 98 -15.42 10.81 -3.93
C ASN A 98 -16.31 9.77 -3.25
N VAL A 99 -16.12 9.55 -1.95
CA VAL A 99 -17.04 8.75 -1.14
C VAL A 99 -18.23 9.64 -0.77
N LYS A 100 -19.44 9.16 -1.03
CA LYS A 100 -20.70 9.90 -0.81
C LYS A 100 -21.50 9.38 0.37
N ALA A 101 -21.50 8.07 0.59
CA ALA A 101 -22.21 7.45 1.70
C ALA A 101 -21.53 6.15 2.16
N LEU A 102 -21.77 5.80 3.42
CA LEU A 102 -21.47 4.50 4.04
C LEU A 102 -22.78 3.91 4.56
N ASP A 103 -23.10 2.67 4.17
CA ASP A 103 -24.34 1.95 4.54
C ASP A 103 -25.59 2.83 4.35
N ASP A 104 -25.68 3.45 3.17
CA ASP A 104 -26.73 4.39 2.75
C ASP A 104 -26.85 5.68 3.58
N MET A 105 -25.94 5.92 4.53
CA MET A 105 -25.85 7.17 5.29
C MET A 105 -24.84 8.12 4.66
N ALA A 106 -25.32 9.33 4.33
CA ALA A 106 -24.49 10.39 3.78
C ALA A 106 -23.41 10.83 4.78
N LEU A 107 -22.23 11.16 4.25
CA LEU A 107 -21.12 11.64 5.07
C LEU A 107 -21.39 13.04 5.64
N ALA A 108 -20.84 13.32 6.82
CA ALA A 108 -20.94 14.65 7.44
C ALA A 108 -20.15 15.73 6.67
N ALA A 109 -19.07 15.34 5.97
CA ALA A 109 -18.30 16.20 5.10
C ALA A 109 -17.72 15.41 3.92
N GLU A 110 -17.30 16.11 2.86
CA GLU A 110 -16.74 15.47 1.66
C GLU A 110 -15.46 14.69 1.99
N SER A 111 -15.41 13.42 1.57
CA SER A 111 -14.21 12.59 1.62
C SER A 111 -13.82 12.22 0.19
N SER A 112 -12.69 12.73 -0.26
CA SER A 112 -12.21 12.52 -1.63
C SER A 112 -10.70 12.37 -1.68
N PHE A 113 -10.22 11.64 -2.66
CA PHE A 113 -8.79 11.57 -2.96
C PHE A 113 -8.59 11.58 -4.48
N TRP A 114 -7.35 11.79 -4.90
CA TRP A 114 -6.99 11.69 -6.31
C TRP A 114 -5.82 10.75 -6.52
N MET A 115 -5.77 10.13 -7.70
CA MET A 115 -4.71 9.22 -8.11
C MET A 115 -4.31 9.53 -9.54
N THR A 116 -3.00 9.57 -9.83
CA THR A 116 -2.48 9.68 -11.19
C THR A 116 -1.84 8.36 -11.62
N PHE A 117 -2.12 7.95 -12.85
CA PHE A 117 -1.68 6.67 -13.37
C PHE A 117 -1.44 6.72 -14.88
N LYS A 118 -0.75 5.70 -15.38
CA LYS A 118 -0.59 5.42 -16.81
C LYS A 118 -1.00 3.97 -17.02
N GLN A 119 -1.99 3.77 -17.89
CA GLN A 119 -2.57 2.45 -18.17
C GLN A 119 -1.98 1.76 -19.41
N THR A 120 -1.16 2.42 -20.23
CA THR A 120 -0.37 1.76 -21.28
C THR A 120 0.93 1.19 -20.71
N ALA A 121 1.38 0.04 -21.23
CA ALA A 121 2.67 -0.53 -20.81
C ALA A 121 3.83 0.49 -20.88
N PRO A 122 4.67 0.57 -19.83
CA PRO A 122 4.50 -0.10 -18.54
C PRO A 122 3.42 0.57 -17.69
N VAL A 123 2.45 -0.23 -17.24
CA VAL A 123 1.36 0.24 -16.37
C VAL A 123 1.95 0.69 -15.04
N ARG A 124 1.46 1.82 -14.52
CA ARG A 124 1.93 2.35 -13.23
C ARG A 124 0.95 3.32 -12.59
N ILE A 125 0.95 3.32 -11.26
CA ILE A 125 0.40 4.39 -10.43
C ILE A 125 1.57 5.33 -10.10
N SER A 126 1.41 6.62 -10.39
CA SER A 126 2.48 7.62 -10.26
C SER A 126 2.39 8.39 -8.95
N ASP A 127 1.19 8.77 -8.54
CA ASP A 127 0.98 9.56 -7.32
C ASP A 127 -0.46 9.41 -6.79
N VAL A 128 -0.63 9.60 -5.49
CA VAL A 128 -1.92 9.56 -4.79
C VAL A 128 -1.93 10.69 -3.75
N GLY A 129 -2.93 11.57 -3.81
CA GLY A 129 -3.05 12.70 -2.90
C GLY A 129 -4.39 12.79 -2.20
N ASN A 130 -4.42 13.53 -1.09
CA ASN A 130 -5.56 13.68 -0.18
C ASN A 130 -6.04 12.36 0.47
N ALA A 131 -5.15 11.37 0.55
CA ALA A 131 -5.33 10.14 1.30
C ALA A 131 -4.69 10.25 2.69
N ALA A 132 -5.23 9.54 3.68
CA ALA A 132 -4.65 9.46 5.01
C ALA A 132 -3.43 8.54 5.05
N TYR A 133 -3.47 7.45 4.28
CA TYR A 133 -2.37 6.52 4.10
C TYR A 133 -2.44 5.90 2.70
N VAL A 134 -1.29 5.61 2.10
CA VAL A 134 -1.17 4.98 0.79
C VAL A 134 -0.10 3.90 0.84
N TRP A 135 -0.43 2.71 0.35
CA TRP A 135 0.52 1.63 0.15
C TRP A 135 0.42 1.12 -1.29
N SER A 136 1.47 1.35 -2.09
CA SER A 136 1.50 0.98 -3.51
C SER A 136 2.41 -0.22 -3.77
N LEU A 137 1.89 -1.21 -4.50
CA LEU A 137 2.66 -2.29 -5.09
C LEU A 137 3.00 -1.89 -6.53
N SER A 138 4.11 -1.15 -6.69
CA SER A 138 4.64 -0.78 -8.00
C SER A 138 5.82 -1.69 -8.34
N VAL A 139 5.78 -2.38 -9.49
CA VAL A 139 6.90 -3.19 -9.96
C VAL A 139 8.14 -2.31 -10.17
N PRO A 140 9.31 -2.66 -9.60
CA PRO A 140 10.56 -1.96 -9.88
C PRO A 140 10.99 -2.28 -11.31
N PHE A 141 11.25 -1.23 -12.11
CA PHE A 141 11.84 -1.39 -13.42
C PHE A 141 13.20 -2.06 -13.34
N ASN A 142 13.33 -3.20 -14.02
CA ASN A 142 14.60 -3.86 -14.26
C ASN A 142 15.33 -3.12 -15.40
N THR A 143 16.17 -2.15 -15.06
CA THR A 143 17.12 -1.55 -16.01
C THR A 143 18.15 -2.61 -16.37
N LYS A 144 17.96 -3.29 -17.51
CA LYS A 144 18.95 -4.21 -18.05
C LYS A 144 20.14 -3.42 -18.62
N GLU A 145 21.27 -3.45 -17.94
CA GLU A 145 22.59 -3.39 -18.57
C GLU A 145 23.34 -4.69 -18.28
N LYS A 146 23.29 -5.56 -19.31
CA LYS A 146 24.36 -6.37 -19.90
C LYS A 146 25.54 -6.88 -19.02
N ASP A 147 25.77 -8.19 -19.20
CA ASP A 147 26.97 -9.01 -18.96
C ASP A 147 27.06 -9.77 -17.63
N THR A 148 27.47 -11.04 -17.53
CA THR A 148 27.64 -12.22 -18.40
C THR A 148 27.95 -13.39 -17.43
N SER A 149 27.53 -14.63 -17.76
CA SER A 149 27.87 -15.95 -17.17
C SER A 149 27.41 -16.28 -15.73
N SER A 150 26.48 -17.24 -15.53
CA SER A 150 26.68 -18.71 -15.33
C SER A 150 27.40 -19.01 -14.01
N GLU A 151 26.95 -19.83 -13.06
CA GLU A 151 26.32 -21.17 -13.07
C GLU A 151 26.02 -21.47 -11.56
N GLU A 152 24.87 -21.97 -11.09
CA GLU A 152 24.58 -23.39 -10.83
C GLU A 152 23.16 -23.57 -10.17
N LYS A 153 22.70 -24.82 -10.22
CA LYS A 153 21.36 -25.42 -10.13
C LYS A 153 20.59 -25.31 -8.78
N PRO A 154 19.23 -25.37 -8.79
CA PRO A 154 18.40 -25.46 -7.58
C PRO A 154 18.08 -26.93 -7.20
N THR A 155 18.12 -27.25 -5.90
CA THR A 155 17.46 -28.43 -5.33
C THR A 155 16.43 -27.99 -4.29
N THR A 156 15.17 -28.25 -4.64
CA THR A 156 14.02 -28.67 -3.83
C THR A 156 14.10 -28.43 -2.32
N ASN A 157 13.18 -27.60 -1.79
CA ASN A 157 12.24 -27.92 -0.71
C ASN A 157 11.51 -26.63 -0.29
N SER A 158 10.40 -26.32 -0.96
CA SER A 158 9.47 -25.29 -0.49
C SER A 158 8.71 -25.80 0.75
N PRO A 159 8.69 -25.06 1.87
CA PRO A 159 7.70 -25.29 2.92
C PRO A 159 6.33 -24.76 2.47
N PRO A 160 5.21 -25.28 3.02
CA PRO A 160 3.87 -24.98 2.53
C PRO A 160 3.45 -23.53 2.83
N SER A 161 2.59 -22.99 1.97
CA SER A 161 1.81 -21.77 2.23
C SER A 161 0.93 -21.95 3.47
N LEU A 162 1.08 -21.06 4.44
CA LEU A 162 0.52 -21.19 5.79
C LEU A 162 -0.47 -20.04 6.03
N TRP A 163 -1.68 -20.16 5.46
CA TRP A 163 -2.85 -19.36 5.85
C TRP A 163 -4.11 -20.17 5.62
N GLU A 164 -4.30 -21.19 6.45
CA GLU A 164 -5.63 -21.61 6.87
C GLU A 164 -5.51 -22.47 8.12
N TYR A 165 -5.98 -21.95 9.26
CA TYR A 165 -6.48 -22.81 10.32
C TYR A 165 -7.88 -22.30 10.71
N PRO A 166 -8.88 -23.20 10.78
CA PRO A 166 -10.20 -22.88 11.27
C PRO A 166 -10.14 -22.54 12.75
N ASP A 167 -11.06 -21.70 13.22
CA ASP A 167 -11.26 -21.37 14.63
C ASP A 167 -11.13 -22.62 15.51
N ARG A 168 -10.04 -22.71 16.25
CA ARG A 168 -9.87 -23.69 17.32
C ARG A 168 -10.27 -23.01 18.62
N GLU A 169 -11.41 -23.42 19.18
CA GLU A 169 -11.69 -23.13 20.58
C GLU A 169 -10.70 -23.94 21.44
N PHE A 170 -9.69 -23.26 21.99
CA PHE A 170 -8.73 -23.86 22.89
C PHE A 170 -9.40 -24.03 24.27
N GLN A 171 -9.45 -25.27 24.78
CA GLN A 171 -9.98 -25.56 26.12
C GLN A 171 -8.95 -25.33 27.24
N ASP A 172 -7.70 -24.98 26.90
CA ASP A 172 -6.58 -24.83 27.83
C ASP A 172 -5.84 -23.49 27.62
N PRO A 173 -5.82 -22.57 28.61
CA PRO A 173 -5.20 -21.25 28.50
C PRO A 173 -3.66 -21.29 28.31
N GLU A 174 -3.01 -22.40 28.68
CA GLU A 174 -1.55 -22.53 28.49
C GLU A 174 -1.18 -22.82 27.02
N GLU A 175 -2.11 -23.41 26.25
CA GLU A 175 -1.91 -23.74 24.83
C GLU A 175 -2.17 -22.52 23.93
N GLU A 176 -3.18 -21.71 24.25
CA GLU A 176 -3.46 -20.41 23.61
C GLU A 176 -2.25 -19.45 23.76
N LEU A 177 -1.72 -19.34 24.98
CA LEU A 177 -0.56 -18.49 25.27
C LEU A 177 0.70 -18.93 24.49
N GLN A 178 0.89 -20.24 24.29
CA GLN A 178 2.02 -20.76 23.50
C GLN A 178 1.88 -20.45 22.01
N VAL A 179 0.68 -20.47 21.47
CA VAL A 179 0.40 -20.08 20.08
C VAL A 179 0.68 -18.58 19.89
N GLU A 180 0.19 -17.73 20.79
CA GLU A 180 0.45 -16.28 20.75
C GLU A 180 1.95 -15.97 20.85
N LEU A 181 2.68 -16.68 21.73
CA LEU A 181 4.14 -16.53 21.84
C LEU A 181 4.88 -16.96 20.57
N MET A 182 4.41 -18.01 19.91
CA MET A 182 4.96 -18.46 18.63
C MET A 182 4.69 -17.43 17.53
N GLU A 183 3.49 -16.86 17.46
CA GLU A 183 3.15 -15.79 16.53
C GLU A 183 4.00 -14.54 16.75
N LEU A 184 4.16 -14.11 18.00
CA LEU A 184 5.06 -13.00 18.38
C LEU A 184 6.50 -13.26 17.93
N SER A 185 6.98 -14.50 18.08
CA SER A 185 8.32 -14.88 17.63
C SER A 185 8.48 -14.81 16.10
N ALA A 186 7.43 -15.16 15.36
CA ALA A 186 7.40 -15.07 13.90
C ALA A 186 7.40 -13.61 13.43
N LEU A 187 6.61 -12.75 14.07
CA LEU A 187 6.58 -11.31 13.79
C LEU A 187 7.93 -10.64 14.09
N HIS A 188 8.56 -10.97 15.22
CA HIS A 188 9.91 -10.48 15.52
C HIS A 188 10.93 -10.88 14.45
N LYS A 189 10.83 -12.10 13.93
CA LYS A 189 11.72 -12.56 12.85
C LYS A 189 11.50 -11.77 11.56
N GLN A 190 10.25 -11.47 11.20
CA GLN A 190 9.93 -10.65 10.03
C GLN A 190 10.49 -9.24 10.15
N ILE A 191 10.40 -8.62 11.33
CA ILE A 191 10.97 -7.29 11.58
C ILE A 191 12.48 -7.30 11.35
N LEU A 192 13.19 -8.29 11.87
CA LEU A 192 14.64 -8.41 11.69
C LEU A 192 15.04 -8.57 10.22
N GLN A 193 14.29 -9.39 9.48
CA GLN A 193 14.52 -9.56 8.04
C GLN A 193 14.29 -8.25 7.28
N LEU A 194 13.25 -7.49 7.64
CA LEU A 194 12.97 -6.21 7.03
C LEU A 194 14.05 -5.18 7.36
N GLU A 195 14.52 -5.13 8.60
CA GLU A 195 15.62 -4.24 9.02
C GLU A 195 16.92 -4.52 8.24
N GLU A 196 17.23 -5.79 7.98
CA GLU A 196 18.38 -6.19 7.17
C GLU A 196 18.23 -5.77 5.71
N LEU A 197 17.06 -5.98 5.11
CA LEU A 197 16.75 -5.54 3.75
C LEU A 197 16.83 -4.02 3.60
N VAL A 198 16.31 -3.28 4.58
CA VAL A 198 16.42 -1.81 4.59
C VAL A 198 17.88 -1.39 4.60
N LYS A 199 18.71 -1.99 5.47
CA LYS A 199 20.14 -1.69 5.56
C LYS A 199 20.88 -2.00 4.25
N GLU A 200 20.55 -3.09 3.59
CA GLU A 200 21.13 -3.45 2.29
C GLU A 200 20.74 -2.44 1.21
N ARG A 201 19.47 -2.02 1.19
CA ARG A 201 18.98 -0.99 0.26
C ARG A 201 19.64 0.36 0.51
N GLU A 202 19.77 0.79 1.76
CA GLU A 202 20.50 2.01 2.13
C GLU A 202 21.97 1.96 1.69
N ALA A 203 22.63 0.81 1.84
CA ALA A 203 24.00 0.61 1.36
C ALA A 203 24.08 0.67 -0.18
N SER A 204 23.13 0.06 -0.88
CA SER A 204 23.04 0.10 -2.34
C SER A 204 22.78 1.53 -2.86
N VAL A 205 21.89 2.26 -2.21
CA VAL A 205 21.55 3.65 -2.54
C VAL A 205 22.73 4.59 -2.25
N SER A 206 23.40 4.46 -1.11
CA SER A 206 24.60 5.26 -0.80
C SER A 206 25.77 4.98 -1.75
N LYS A 207 25.95 3.73 -2.18
CA LYS A 207 26.91 3.35 -3.22
C LYS A 207 26.61 4.02 -4.57
N LYS A 208 25.33 4.12 -4.95
CA LYS A 208 24.90 4.78 -6.19
C LYS A 208 24.98 6.31 -6.14
N LEU A 209 24.78 6.91 -4.97
CA LEU A 209 24.80 8.37 -4.78
C LEU A 209 26.19 8.95 -4.49
N GLY A 210 27.21 8.10 -4.26
CA GLY A 210 28.56 8.55 -3.90
C GLY A 210 28.66 9.33 -2.58
N LYS A 211 27.59 9.32 -1.78
CA LYS A 211 27.46 10.00 -0.48
C LYS A 211 26.73 9.07 0.49
N LYS A 212 27.03 9.18 1.79
CA LYS A 212 26.28 8.44 2.82
C LYS A 212 24.81 8.82 2.73
N TYR A 213 23.94 7.81 2.65
CA TYR A 213 22.50 8.00 2.74
C TYR A 213 22.19 8.67 4.09
N PRO A 214 21.46 9.81 4.12
CA PRO A 214 21.13 10.47 5.37
C PRO A 214 20.32 9.48 6.23
N PRO A 215 20.65 9.30 7.52
CA PRO A 215 19.94 8.35 8.35
C PRO A 215 18.45 8.71 8.38
N PRO A 216 17.54 7.72 8.27
CA PRO A 216 16.12 7.98 8.42
C PRO A 216 15.86 8.66 9.78
N PRO A 217 14.87 9.56 9.88
CA PRO A 217 14.50 10.18 11.14
C PRO A 217 14.24 9.07 12.18
N PRO A 218 14.79 9.17 13.39
CA PRO A 218 14.74 8.09 14.36
C PRO A 218 13.29 7.73 14.65
N SER A 219 12.93 6.48 14.35
CA SER A 219 11.66 5.90 14.78
C SER A 219 11.55 6.05 16.29
N THR A 220 10.34 6.35 16.78
CA THR A 220 10.02 6.37 18.23
C THR A 220 10.52 5.10 18.92
N LEU A 221 10.50 3.98 18.22
CA LEU A 221 11.00 2.68 18.68
C LEU A 221 12.51 2.66 18.98
N LYS A 222 13.34 3.38 18.22
CA LYS A 222 14.79 3.53 18.51
C LYS A 222 15.06 4.44 19.70
N LYS A 223 14.25 5.49 19.90
CA LYS A 223 14.33 6.34 21.09
C LYS A 223 13.92 5.59 22.36
N ILE A 224 12.94 4.70 22.26
CA ILE A 224 12.50 3.84 23.35
C ILE A 224 13.54 2.76 23.67
N LYS A 225 14.20 2.15 22.66
CA LYS A 225 15.32 1.20 22.88
C LYS A 225 16.57 1.84 23.51
N GLN A 226 16.75 3.15 23.41
CA GLN A 226 17.84 3.88 24.08
C GLN A 226 17.49 4.30 25.51
N CYS A 227 16.27 4.01 25.96
CA CYS A 227 15.80 4.28 27.31
C CYS A 227 15.88 3.00 28.16
N ASP A 228 16.97 2.83 28.91
CA ASP A 228 17.02 1.82 29.97
C ASP A 228 16.30 2.35 31.21
N GLY A 229 15.00 2.08 31.29
CA GLY A 229 14.20 2.33 32.49
C GLY A 229 12.81 2.91 32.20
N VAL A 230 11.82 2.45 32.97
CA VAL A 230 10.41 2.84 32.82
C VAL A 230 10.17 4.35 32.99
N GLN A 231 11.00 5.02 33.79
CA GLN A 231 10.97 6.50 33.92
C GLN A 231 11.42 7.23 32.65
N CYS A 232 12.35 6.67 31.88
CA CYS A 232 12.84 7.26 30.62
C CYS A 232 11.79 7.17 29.51
N VAL A 233 11.04 6.07 29.48
CA VAL A 233 9.92 5.87 28.55
C VAL A 233 8.80 6.87 28.83
N LEU A 234 8.44 7.10 30.10
CA LEU A 234 7.41 8.09 30.46
C LEU A 234 7.85 9.52 30.14
N HIS A 235 9.11 9.87 30.36
CA HIS A 235 9.62 11.21 30.07
C HIS A 235 9.66 11.49 28.55
N THR A 236 10.09 10.51 27.74
CA THR A 236 10.14 10.65 26.27
C THR A 236 8.75 10.76 25.63
N VAL A 237 7.72 10.16 26.23
CA VAL A 237 6.33 10.35 25.81
C VAL A 237 5.81 11.73 26.25
N SER A 238 6.14 12.17 27.47
CA SER A 238 5.67 13.45 28.03
C SER A 238 6.29 14.68 27.34
N ASP A 239 7.58 14.63 27.00
CA ASP A 239 8.27 15.71 26.28
C ASP A 239 7.74 15.89 24.85
N LYS A 240 7.21 14.83 24.23
CA LYS A 240 6.58 14.91 22.90
C LYS A 240 5.21 15.59 22.95
N ILE A 241 4.46 15.42 24.04
CA ILE A 241 3.19 16.13 24.25
C ILE A 241 3.45 17.62 24.45
N ARG A 242 4.52 17.97 25.18
CA ARG A 242 4.86 19.36 25.50
C ARG A 242 5.42 20.17 24.33
N HIS A 243 5.96 19.51 23.30
CA HIS A 243 6.42 20.15 22.04
C HIS A 243 5.38 20.09 20.91
N SER A 244 4.20 19.49 21.14
CA SER A 244 3.06 19.52 20.21
C SER A 244 2.08 20.68 20.49
N THR A 245 2.28 21.41 21.58
CA THR A 245 1.56 22.65 21.91
C THR A 245 2.52 23.83 21.83
N HIS A 246 2.85 24.25 20.62
CA HIS A 246 3.18 25.64 20.30
C HIS A 246 3.00 25.93 18.81
#